data_AF-A0A7G2K059-F1
#
_entry.id   AF-A0A7G2K059-F1
#
_cell.length_a   1.000
_cell.length_b   1.000
_cell.length_c   1.000
_cell.angle_alpha   90.00
_cell.angle_beta   90.00
_cell.angle_gamma   90.00
#
_symmetry.space_group_name_H-M   'P 1'
#
loop_
_entity.id
_entity.type
_entity.pdbx_description
1 polymer ?
#
loop_
_entity_poly.entity_id
_entity_poly.type
_entity_poly.pdbx_seq_one_letter_code
_entity_poly.pdbx_strand_id
1 'polypeptide(L)'
;DSLDRELIQLFAKRLELVSQVGKVKHQHGLPIYAPEREIAMLQARRLEAEKAGISADLIEDVLRRFMRESYANENQFGFKTINSDIHKIVIVGGYGKLGGLFARYLRASGYPISISLSSN
;
A
#
# COMPACT_ATOMS: atom_id res chain seq x y z
N ASP A 1 -6.18 29.29 8.68
CA ASP A 1 -7.42 29.99 8.25
C ASP A 1 -8.61 29.01 8.28
N SER A 2 -9.82 29.43 7.93
CA SER A 2 -11.03 28.58 7.77
C SER A 2 -10.92 27.66 6.54
N LEU A 3 -10.45 28.19 5.41
CA LEU A 3 -10.22 27.44 4.18
C LEU A 3 -9.21 26.29 4.36
N ASP A 4 -8.13 26.52 5.11
CA ASP A 4 -7.15 25.46 5.39
C ASP A 4 -7.78 24.30 6.17
N ARG A 5 -8.76 24.59 7.04
CA ARG A 5 -9.49 23.56 7.79
C ARG A 5 -10.40 22.75 6.86
N GLU A 6 -11.04 23.40 5.90
CA GLU A 6 -11.82 22.71 4.87
C GLU A 6 -10.92 21.83 3.97
N LEU A 7 -9.75 22.32 3.59
CA LEU A 7 -8.75 21.54 2.85
C LEU A 7 -8.32 20.29 3.64
N ILE A 8 -8.02 20.44 4.93
CA ILE A 8 -7.68 19.30 5.80
C ILE A 8 -8.82 18.27 5.85
N GLN A 9 -10.07 18.72 5.97
CA GLN A 9 -11.23 17.81 5.96
C GLN A 9 -11.38 17.08 4.62
N LEU A 10 -11.20 17.77 3.49
CA LEU A 10 -11.24 17.17 2.16
C LEU A 10 -10.09 16.15 1.97
N PHE A 11 -8.91 16.46 2.50
CA PHE A 11 -7.76 15.57 2.46
C PHE A 11 -7.97 14.30 3.29
N ALA A 12 -8.55 14.44 4.49
CA ALA A 12 -8.93 13.30 5.32
C ALA A 12 -9.94 12.38 4.60
N LYS A 13 -10.98 12.97 3.98
CA LYS A 13 -11.96 12.22 3.19
C LYS A 13 -11.32 11.52 1.99
N ARG A 14 -10.35 12.18 1.32
CA ARG A 14 -9.61 11.58 0.21
C ARG A 14 -8.79 10.39 0.68
N LEU A 15 -8.05 10.51 1.78
CA LEU A 15 -7.27 9.42 2.36
C LEU A 15 -8.14 8.22 2.76
N GLU A 16 -9.32 8.47 3.33
CA GLU A 16 -10.28 7.42 3.66
C GLU A 16 -10.72 6.64 2.41
N LEU A 17 -11.08 7.33 1.32
CA LEU A 17 -11.48 6.70 0.07
C LEU A 17 -10.37 5.84 -0.54
N VAL A 18 -9.11 6.30 -0.51
CA VAL A 18 -7.99 5.50 -1.03
C VAL A 18 -7.76 4.26 -0.15
N SER A 19 -7.86 4.39 1.18
CA SER A 19 -7.76 3.26 2.11
C SER A 19 -8.88 2.22 1.92
N GLN A 20 -10.12 2.67 1.66
CA GLN A 20 -11.24 1.76 1.37
C GLN A 20 -11.01 0.98 0.07
N VAL A 21 -10.43 1.61 -0.97
CA VAL A 21 -10.04 0.92 -2.20
C VAL A 21 -8.95 -0.13 -1.93
N GLY A 22 -8.00 0.14 -1.03
CA GLY A 22 -7.02 -0.84 -0.55
C GLY A 22 -7.67 -2.09 0.08
N LYS A 23 -8.67 -1.89 0.95
CA LYS A 23 -9.42 -2.99 1.60
C LYS A 23 -10.20 -3.85 0.60
N VAL A 24 -10.89 -3.22 -0.37
CA VAL A 24 -11.68 -3.92 -1.40
C VAL A 24 -10.77 -4.71 -2.34
N LYS A 25 -9.62 -4.15 -2.74
CA LYS A 25 -8.64 -4.85 -3.59
C LYS A 25 -8.00 -6.05 -2.90
N HIS A 26 -7.79 -5.99 -1.57
CA HIS A 26 -7.27 -7.10 -0.78
C HIS A 26 -8.23 -8.31 -0.79
N GLN A 27 -9.54 -8.07 -0.64
CA GLN A 27 -10.57 -9.12 -0.70
C GLN A 27 -10.62 -9.82 -2.06
N HIS A 28 -10.39 -9.09 -3.15
CA HIS A 28 -10.47 -9.64 -4.51
C HIS A 28 -9.14 -10.07 -5.14
N GLY A 29 -8.00 -9.90 -4.44
CA GLY A 29 -6.69 -10.35 -4.93
C GLY A 29 -6.17 -9.61 -6.17
N LEU A 30 -6.72 -8.42 -6.45
CA LEU A 30 -6.26 -7.59 -7.55
C LEU A 30 -4.96 -6.89 -7.14
N PRO A 31 -3.97 -6.75 -8.06
CA PRO A 31 -2.75 -6.01 -7.77
C PRO A 31 -3.10 -4.59 -7.31
N ILE A 32 -2.57 -4.23 -6.14
CA ILE A 32 -2.76 -2.91 -5.52
C ILE A 32 -2.24 -1.83 -6.48
N TYR A 33 -1.12 -2.12 -7.12
CA TYR A 33 -0.42 -1.29 -8.09
C TYR A 33 -0.96 -1.50 -9.52
N ALA A 34 -1.59 -0.47 -10.07
CA ALA A 34 -2.12 -0.44 -11.43
C ALA A 34 -1.57 0.80 -12.16
N PRO A 35 -0.31 0.77 -12.64
CA PRO A 35 0.42 1.95 -13.09
C PRO A 35 -0.28 2.69 -14.24
N GLU A 36 -0.82 1.96 -15.22
CA GLU A 36 -1.54 2.56 -16.34
C GLU A 36 -2.79 3.33 -15.88
N ARG A 37 -3.49 2.81 -14.89
CA ARG A 37 -4.71 3.43 -14.34
C ARG A 37 -4.38 4.68 -13.53
N GLU A 38 -3.28 4.67 -12.80
CA GLU A 38 -2.76 5.85 -12.08
C GLU A 38 -2.32 6.94 -13.06
N ILE A 39 -1.61 6.58 -14.13
CA ILE A 39 -1.18 7.52 -15.17
C ILE A 39 -2.40 8.18 -15.83
N ALA A 40 -3.39 7.40 -16.26
CA ALA A 40 -4.60 7.93 -16.88
C ALA A 40 -5.39 8.85 -15.92
N MET A 41 -5.49 8.48 -14.64
CA MET A 41 -6.11 9.31 -13.62
C MET A 41 -5.37 10.65 -13.47
N LEU A 42 -4.04 10.63 -13.34
CA LEU A 42 -3.23 11.84 -13.16
C LEU A 42 -3.36 12.75 -14.38
N GLN A 43 -3.28 12.22 -15.60
CA GLN A 43 -3.47 12.99 -16.82
C GLN A 43 -4.83 13.70 -16.86
N ALA A 44 -5.91 12.99 -16.51
CA ALA A 44 -7.24 13.58 -16.46
C ALA A 44 -7.33 14.72 -15.41
N ARG A 45 -6.69 14.55 -14.25
CA ARG A 45 -6.69 15.57 -13.18
C ARG A 45 -5.82 16.78 -13.53
N ARG A 46 -4.71 16.60 -14.25
CA ARG A 46 -3.89 17.70 -14.77
C ARG A 46 -4.72 18.62 -15.68
N LEU A 47 -5.43 18.04 -16.64
CA LEU A 47 -6.30 18.79 -17.56
C LEU A 47 -7.43 19.53 -16.83
N GLU A 48 -7.98 18.95 -15.76
CA GLU A 48 -9.01 19.57 -14.94
C GLU A 48 -8.48 20.75 -14.13
N ALA A 49 -7.27 20.61 -13.56
CA ALA A 49 -6.60 21.67 -12.82
C ALA A 49 -6.27 22.87 -13.71
N GLU A 50 -5.75 22.63 -14.92
CA GLU A 50 -5.47 23.70 -15.89
C GLU A 50 -6.72 24.51 -16.23
N LYS A 51 -7.87 23.84 -16.43
CA LYS A 51 -9.16 24.52 -16.66
C LYS A 51 -9.63 25.37 -15.48
N ALA A 52 -9.22 25.01 -14.27
CA ALA A 52 -9.52 25.75 -13.04
C ALA A 52 -8.47 26.83 -12.70
N GLY A 53 -7.45 27.04 -13.54
CA GLY A 53 -6.35 27.98 -13.28
C GLY A 53 -5.34 27.48 -12.24
N ILE A 54 -5.33 26.19 -11.94
CA ILE A 54 -4.41 25.53 -11.01
C ILE A 54 -3.26 24.91 -11.81
N SER A 55 -2.03 25.02 -11.31
CA SER A 55 -0.87 24.35 -11.93
C SER A 55 -1.07 22.84 -12.00
N ALA A 56 -0.87 22.27 -13.19
CA ALA A 56 -0.91 20.83 -13.42
C ALA A 56 0.10 20.07 -12.54
N ASP A 57 1.27 20.66 -12.29
CA ASP A 57 2.30 20.05 -11.47
C ASP A 57 1.92 20.06 -9.99
N LEU A 58 1.29 21.16 -9.52
CA LEU A 58 0.80 21.26 -8.15
C LEU A 58 -0.22 20.15 -7.83
N ILE A 59 -1.23 19.96 -8.70
CA ILE A 59 -2.25 18.94 -8.45
C ILE A 59 -1.66 17.53 -8.53
N GLU A 60 -0.70 17.30 -9.43
CA GLU A 60 -0.03 16.02 -9.55
C GLU A 60 0.78 15.69 -8.30
N ASP A 61 1.56 16.64 -7.77
CA ASP A 61 2.34 16.45 -6.55
C ASP A 61 1.47 16.10 -5.34
N VAL A 62 0.35 16.82 -5.17
CA VAL A 62 -0.62 16.57 -4.10
C VAL A 62 -1.23 15.16 -4.24
N LEU A 63 -1.67 14.78 -5.44
CA LEU A 63 -2.26 13.46 -5.69
C LEU A 63 -1.25 12.33 -5.51
N ARG A 64 -0.01 12.50 -5.98
CA ARG A 64 1.08 11.55 -5.76
C ARG A 64 1.41 11.40 -4.28
N ARG A 65 1.33 12.48 -3.50
CA ARG A 65 1.51 12.38 -2.04
C ARG A 65 0.41 11.57 -1.38
N PHE A 66 -0.86 11.76 -1.75
CA PHE A 66 -1.96 10.93 -1.23
C PHE A 66 -1.78 9.45 -1.54
N MET A 67 -1.35 9.12 -2.76
CA MET A 67 -1.09 7.72 -3.13
C MET A 67 0.01 7.11 -2.25
N ARG A 68 1.11 7.84 -2.02
CA ARG A 68 2.20 7.41 -1.12
C ARG A 68 1.74 7.18 0.32
N GLU A 69 0.92 8.07 0.87
CA GLU A 69 0.35 7.92 2.21
C GLU A 69 -0.58 6.69 2.30
N SER A 70 -1.32 6.38 1.24
CA SER A 70 -2.14 5.16 1.20
C SER A 70 -1.29 3.90 1.28
N TYR A 71 -0.18 3.83 0.53
CA TYR A 71 0.74 2.68 0.59
C TYR A 71 1.34 2.49 2.00
N ALA A 72 1.64 3.58 2.71
CA ALA A 72 2.18 3.53 4.07
C ALA A 72 1.15 2.98 5.08
N ASN A 73 -0.11 3.41 4.98
CA ASN A 73 -1.20 2.90 5.81
C ASN A 73 -1.67 1.49 5.38
N GLU A 74 -1.48 1.11 4.12
CA GLU A 74 -1.87 -0.20 3.60
C GLU A 74 -0.89 -1.33 3.92
N ASN A 75 0.37 -1.03 4.23
CA ASN A 75 1.29 -2.00 4.86
C ASN A 75 0.77 -2.53 6.21
N GLN A 76 -0.31 -1.94 6.74
CA GLN A 76 -1.01 -2.39 7.94
C GLN A 76 -2.15 -3.39 7.64
N PHE A 77 -2.60 -3.52 6.38
CA PHE A 77 -3.51 -4.60 5.95
C PHE A 77 -2.64 -5.79 5.56
N GLY A 78 -2.54 -6.74 6.50
CA GLY A 78 -1.58 -7.85 6.51
C GLY A 78 -1.36 -8.59 5.19
N PHE A 79 -0.22 -9.27 5.12
CA PHE A 79 0.16 -10.02 3.93
C PHE A 79 -0.87 -11.13 3.64
N LYS A 80 -1.18 -11.36 2.36
CA LYS A 80 -2.12 -12.42 1.94
C LYS A 80 -1.41 -13.77 1.88
N THR A 81 -2.09 -14.83 2.34
CA THR A 81 -1.70 -16.22 2.04
C THR A 81 -2.08 -16.52 0.59
N ILE A 82 -1.09 -16.54 -0.32
CA ILE A 82 -1.35 -16.77 -1.76
C ILE A 82 -1.47 -18.26 -2.09
N ASN A 83 -0.67 -19.10 -1.43
CA ASN A 83 -0.70 -20.55 -1.62
C ASN A 83 -1.15 -21.23 -0.32
N SER A 84 -2.42 -21.60 -0.23
CA SER A 84 -3.00 -22.25 0.95
C SER A 84 -2.50 -23.67 1.19
N ASP A 85 -1.87 -24.31 0.20
CA ASP A 85 -1.43 -25.71 0.28
C ASP A 85 -0.09 -25.85 1.03
N ILE A 86 0.58 -24.73 1.34
CA ILE A 86 1.81 -24.73 2.12
C ILE A 86 1.46 -24.87 3.60
N HIS A 87 1.64 -26.08 4.13
CA HIS A 87 1.36 -26.40 5.53
C HIS A 87 2.56 -26.23 6.47
N LYS A 88 3.77 -25.98 5.95
CA LYS A 88 4.96 -25.75 6.76
C LYS A 88 6.06 -25.05 5.97
N ILE A 89 6.65 -24.01 6.56
CA ILE A 89 7.87 -23.36 6.05
C ILE A 89 8.97 -23.49 7.11
N VAL A 90 10.16 -23.92 6.69
CA VAL A 90 11.33 -23.99 7.57
C VAL A 90 12.36 -22.95 7.13
N ILE A 91 12.80 -22.11 8.07
CA ILE A 91 13.85 -21.10 7.82
C ILE A 91 15.09 -21.48 8.62
N VAL A 92 16.13 -21.93 7.91
CA VAL A 92 17.46 -22.17 8.50
C VAL A 92 18.17 -20.83 8.65
N GLY A 93 18.70 -20.54 9.85
CA GLY A 93 19.27 -19.22 10.15
C GLY A 93 18.22 -18.13 10.34
N GLY A 94 16.98 -18.49 10.67
CA GLY A 94 15.86 -17.56 10.87
C GLY A 94 16.06 -16.53 12.00
N TYR A 95 17.09 -16.69 12.84
CA TYR A 95 17.48 -15.70 13.84
C TYR A 95 18.43 -14.60 13.31
N GLY A 96 18.98 -14.75 12.11
CA GLY A 96 19.78 -13.73 11.45
C GLY A 96 18.92 -12.58 10.92
N LYS A 97 19.54 -11.46 10.50
CA LYS A 97 18.81 -10.27 10.00
C LYS A 97 17.83 -10.61 8.87
N LEU A 98 18.33 -11.30 7.84
CA LEU A 98 17.52 -11.63 6.66
C LEU A 98 16.54 -12.78 6.95
N GLY A 99 16.97 -13.81 7.69
CA GLY A 99 16.10 -14.91 8.10
C GLY A 99 14.92 -14.45 8.96
N GLY A 100 15.18 -13.53 9.90
CA GLY A 100 14.15 -12.93 10.75
C GLY A 100 13.20 -12.02 9.98
N LEU A 101 13.70 -11.33 8.94
CA LEU A 101 12.87 -10.55 8.03
C LEU A 101 11.88 -11.45 7.26
N PHE A 102 12.36 -12.55 6.67
CA PHE A 102 11.49 -13.50 5.99
C PHE A 102 10.51 -14.19 6.94
N ALA A 103 10.95 -14.57 8.13
CA ALA A 103 10.08 -15.15 9.15
C ALA A 103 8.93 -14.20 9.51
N ARG A 104 9.21 -12.90 9.67
CA ARG A 104 8.19 -11.88 9.91
C ARG A 104 7.18 -11.79 8.78
N TYR A 105 7.63 -11.68 7.53
CA TYR A 105 6.72 -11.53 6.39
C TYR A 105 5.87 -12.77 6.15
N LEU A 106 6.47 -13.96 6.15
CA LEU A 106 5.74 -15.20 5.92
C LEU A 106 4.74 -15.51 7.05
N ARG A 107 5.06 -15.16 8.31
CA ARG A 107 4.13 -15.32 9.43
C ARG A 107 2.98 -14.32 9.32
N ALA A 108 3.30 -13.09 8.92
CA ALA A 108 2.29 -12.07 8.64
C ALA A 108 1.41 -12.44 7.42
N SER A 109 1.89 -13.30 6.52
CA SER A 109 1.11 -13.95 5.44
C SER A 109 0.31 -15.17 5.90
N GLY A 110 0.26 -15.48 7.20
CA GLY A 110 -0.51 -16.61 7.73
C GLY A 110 0.17 -17.98 7.65
N TYR A 111 1.44 -18.06 7.21
CA TYR A 111 2.12 -19.35 7.11
C TYR A 111 2.62 -19.87 8.47
N PRO A 112 2.48 -21.18 8.73
CA PRO A 112 3.13 -21.83 9.87
C PRO A 112 4.65 -21.96 9.61
N ILE A 113 5.46 -21.33 10.47
CA ILE A 113 6.93 -21.28 10.31
C ILE A 113 7.62 -21.99 11.46
N SER A 114 8.62 -22.82 11.12
CA SER A 114 9.62 -23.35 12.04
C SER A 114 10.98 -22.71 11.76
N ILE A 115 11.69 -22.26 12.80
CA ILE A 115 13.05 -21.74 12.66
C ILE A 115 14.03 -22.82 13.09
N SER A 116 15.01 -23.13 12.25
CA SER A 116 16.12 -24.03 12.58
C SER A 116 17.41 -23.24 12.69
N LEU A 117 18.25 -23.62 13.65
CA LEU A 117 19.66 -23.20 13.68
C LEU A 117 20.40 -23.98 12.59
N SER A 118 21.38 -23.36 11.92
CA SER A 118 22.36 -24.16 11.20
C SER A 118 23.27 -24.77 12.25
N SER A 119 23.20 -26.09 12.41
CA SER A 119 24.25 -26.80 13.13
C SER A 119 25.55 -26.59 12.36
N ASN A 120 26.56 -26.01 13.01
CA ASN A 120 27.94 -26.09 12.52
C ASN A 120 28.48 -27.51 12.74
#